data_AF-A0A4Q3YSD7-F1
#
_entry.id   AF-A0A4Q3YSD7-F1
#
_cell.length_a   1.000
_cell.length_b   1.000
_cell.length_c   1.000
_cell.angle_alpha   90.00
_cell.angle_beta   90.00
_cell.angle_gamma   90.00
#
_symmetry.space_group_name_H-M   'P 1'
#
loop_
_entity.id
_entity.type
_entity.pdbx_description
1 polymer ?
#
loop_
_entity_poly.entity_id
_entity_poly.type
_entity_poly.pdbx_seq_one_letter_code
_entity_poly.pdbx_strand_id
1 'polypeptide(L)'
;MPAQLAICSDLDETPDAATYFELMRFLNTTEETIMGPGVGLEVGNTIYFDMAPGQLSYWNASEVDREKFRALIHSGHIDCLHSFGDLATSRSHAGRALDELVKYGCRIPIWIDHAQAVTNFGADIMQGMGDVPGHPAYHADLTMGYGIRHVWRGRTTSVIGQDRPFSLCSIVNFTHPVASVRTVAKEAAKQLLARRGHPKYSPQAGNRLVVPGELRNGTPIREFIRSNPSWGGVSCHDRGDGIHHVLTPRFLDRLSARGGPCILYTHLGKLNRGETTHCFPPVVVNAFRLLAEYQRSGKIKVTTTARLLDHNVSQLNKKDPPLCFPEIVR
;
A
#
# COMPACT_ATOMS: atom_id res chain seq x y z
N MET A 1 -2.11 23.54 -2.68
CA MET A 1 -1.24 22.46 -2.17
C MET A 1 -1.13 21.40 -3.25
N PRO A 2 0.04 20.78 -3.46
CA PRO A 2 0.17 19.65 -4.40
C PRO A 2 -0.80 18.53 -4.02
N ALA A 3 -1.24 17.74 -4.99
CA ALA A 3 -1.90 16.48 -4.69
C ALA A 3 -0.91 15.56 -3.95
N GLN A 4 -1.41 14.63 -3.13
CA GLN A 4 -0.55 13.67 -2.42
C GLN A 4 -0.72 12.28 -3.01
N LEU A 5 0.40 11.58 -3.18
CA LEU A 5 0.42 10.21 -3.68
C LEU A 5 1.28 9.35 -2.76
N ALA A 6 0.71 8.26 -2.27
CA ALA A 6 1.50 7.15 -1.73
C ALA A 6 1.39 5.96 -2.68
N ILE A 7 2.49 5.25 -2.85
CA ILE A 7 2.48 3.94 -3.50
C ILE A 7 2.61 2.93 -2.38
N CYS A 8 1.56 2.16 -2.15
CA CYS A 8 1.54 1.11 -1.13
C CYS A 8 1.77 -0.21 -1.84
N SER A 9 3.03 -0.63 -1.91
CA SER A 9 3.42 -1.89 -2.51
C SER A 9 3.27 -3.02 -1.51
N ASP A 10 2.39 -3.97 -1.80
CA ASP A 10 2.32 -5.22 -1.06
C ASP A 10 3.49 -6.14 -1.50
N LEU A 11 4.11 -6.84 -0.54
CA LEU A 11 5.33 -7.65 -0.74
C LEU A 11 5.08 -8.89 -1.61
N ASP A 12 3.82 -9.23 -1.84
CA ASP A 12 3.38 -10.45 -2.50
C ASP A 12 4.13 -10.74 -3.81
N GLU A 13 4.53 -12.00 -3.94
CA GLU A 13 5.21 -12.53 -5.12
C GLU A 13 6.53 -11.82 -5.49
N THR A 14 7.10 -11.01 -4.59
CA THR A 14 8.47 -10.52 -4.74
C THR A 14 9.43 -11.72 -4.69
N PRO A 15 10.25 -11.93 -5.73
CA PRO A 15 10.99 -13.18 -5.88
C PRO A 15 12.05 -13.39 -4.80
N ASP A 16 12.78 -12.32 -4.44
CA ASP A 16 13.92 -12.40 -3.53
C ASP A 16 14.28 -11.03 -2.94
N ALA A 17 15.12 -11.06 -1.90
CA ALA A 17 15.55 -9.86 -1.19
C ALA A 17 16.37 -8.91 -2.07
N ALA A 18 17.16 -9.44 -3.01
CA ALA A 18 17.96 -8.63 -3.94
C ALA A 18 17.05 -7.74 -4.81
N THR A 19 16.00 -8.34 -5.38
CA THR A 19 14.96 -7.63 -6.13
C THR A 19 14.28 -6.60 -5.25
N TYR A 20 13.83 -6.98 -4.05
CA TYR A 20 13.17 -6.05 -3.14
C TYR A 20 14.01 -4.80 -2.86
N PHE A 21 15.26 -4.98 -2.44
CA PHE A 21 16.13 -3.86 -2.10
C PHE A 21 16.53 -3.03 -3.31
N GLU A 22 16.75 -3.65 -4.47
CA GLU A 22 17.09 -2.93 -5.69
C GLU A 22 15.92 -2.05 -6.19
N LEU A 23 14.69 -2.55 -6.12
CA LEU A 23 13.50 -1.73 -6.41
C LEU A 23 13.38 -0.58 -5.41
N MET A 24 13.60 -0.83 -4.12
CA MET A 24 13.56 0.22 -3.09
C MET A 24 14.63 1.29 -3.30
N ARG A 25 15.85 0.90 -3.71
CA ARG A 25 16.94 1.84 -4.06
C ARG A 25 16.54 2.71 -5.24
N PHE A 26 16.13 2.11 -6.36
CA PHE A 26 15.71 2.84 -7.54
C PHE A 26 14.60 3.85 -7.23
N LEU A 27 13.62 3.46 -6.42
CA LEU A 27 12.51 4.33 -6.08
C LEU A 27 12.94 5.48 -5.17
N ASN A 28 13.73 5.23 -4.14
CA ASN A 28 13.93 6.16 -3.03
C ASN A 28 15.25 6.96 -3.05
N THR A 29 16.20 6.64 -3.92
CA THR A 29 17.48 7.36 -4.02
C THR A 29 17.63 8.05 -5.38
N THR A 30 18.70 8.84 -5.53
CA THR A 30 19.16 9.37 -6.83
C THR A 30 20.51 8.75 -7.24
N GLU A 31 20.88 7.64 -6.61
CA GLU A 31 22.13 6.91 -6.89
C GLU A 31 21.98 6.07 -8.15
N GLU A 32 23.10 5.58 -8.69
CA GLU A 32 23.08 4.61 -9.77
C GLU A 32 22.56 3.26 -9.28
N THR A 33 21.67 2.65 -10.06
CA THR A 33 21.12 1.31 -9.79
C THR A 33 21.12 0.48 -11.08
N ILE A 34 20.74 -0.80 -11.05
CA ILE A 34 20.67 -1.63 -12.26
C ILE A 34 19.63 -1.13 -13.27
N MET A 35 18.73 -0.21 -12.86
CA MET A 35 17.71 0.44 -13.69
C MET A 35 18.14 1.85 -14.17
N GLY A 36 19.39 2.23 -13.93
CA GLY A 36 19.92 3.58 -14.10
C GLY A 36 19.79 4.43 -12.84
N PRO A 37 19.95 5.76 -12.92
CA PRO A 37 19.78 6.65 -11.78
C PRO A 37 18.39 6.51 -11.15
N GLY A 38 18.37 6.39 -9.82
CA GLY A 38 17.15 6.36 -9.02
C GLY A 38 16.32 7.64 -9.15
N VAL A 39 15.03 7.54 -8.81
CA VAL A 39 14.03 8.59 -9.05
C VAL A 39 13.74 9.48 -7.84
N GLY A 40 14.27 9.17 -6.65
CA GLY A 40 14.13 9.98 -5.43
C GLY A 40 12.66 10.22 -5.01
N LEU A 41 11.80 9.24 -5.26
CA LEU A 41 10.40 9.20 -4.85
C LEU A 41 10.33 8.51 -3.48
N GLU A 42 9.85 9.22 -2.45
CA GLU A 42 9.66 8.67 -1.09
C GLU A 42 8.53 7.62 -1.09
N VAL A 43 8.83 6.41 -1.55
CA VAL A 43 7.91 5.28 -1.76
C VAL A 43 8.04 4.30 -0.60
N GLY A 44 6.91 4.05 0.05
CA GLY A 44 6.77 3.02 1.09
C GLY A 44 6.55 1.64 0.50
N ASN A 45 6.76 0.63 1.34
CA ASN A 45 6.56 -0.78 1.02
C ASN A 45 6.11 -1.53 2.27
N THR A 46 5.72 -2.77 2.08
CA THR A 46 5.23 -3.62 3.16
C THR A 46 6.23 -4.71 3.54
N ILE A 47 5.95 -5.37 4.65
CA ILE A 47 6.60 -6.60 5.09
C ILE A 47 5.55 -7.53 5.68
N TYR A 48 5.76 -8.85 5.54
CA TYR A 48 5.12 -9.88 6.35
C TYR A 48 6.19 -10.85 6.87
N PHE A 49 5.81 -11.69 7.83
CA PHE A 49 6.77 -12.45 8.63
C PHE A 49 6.85 -13.92 8.24
N ASP A 50 5.71 -14.61 8.16
CA ASP A 50 5.59 -16.07 8.06
C ASP A 50 5.03 -16.49 6.69
N MET A 51 5.90 -16.92 5.77
CA MET A 51 5.52 -17.49 4.47
C MET A 51 6.17 -18.84 4.22
N ALA A 52 5.62 -19.58 3.25
CA ALA A 52 6.21 -20.82 2.77
C ALA A 52 7.69 -20.65 2.36
N PRO A 53 8.54 -21.68 2.54
CA PRO A 53 9.92 -21.66 2.08
C PRO A 53 10.04 -21.26 0.60
N GLY A 54 11.06 -20.47 0.28
CA GLY A 54 11.28 -19.97 -1.08
C GLY A 54 10.48 -18.71 -1.45
N GLN A 55 9.64 -18.20 -0.55
CA GLN A 55 9.01 -16.88 -0.71
C GLN A 55 9.70 -15.86 0.21
N LEU A 56 9.93 -14.65 -0.31
CA LEU A 56 10.53 -13.58 0.47
C LEU A 56 9.60 -13.18 1.62
N SER A 57 10.09 -13.29 2.86
CA SER A 57 9.44 -12.87 4.11
C SER A 57 10.53 -12.52 5.12
N TYR A 58 10.16 -11.86 6.23
CA TYR A 58 11.15 -11.55 7.28
C TYR A 58 11.83 -12.81 7.84
N TRP A 59 11.08 -13.90 8.09
CA TRP A 59 11.66 -15.13 8.64
C TRP A 59 12.42 -15.98 7.62
N ASN A 60 12.07 -15.90 6.33
CA ASN A 60 12.81 -16.61 5.29
C ASN A 60 14.07 -15.86 4.85
N ALA A 61 14.23 -14.60 5.24
CA ALA A 61 15.39 -13.78 4.92
C ALA A 61 16.63 -14.16 5.75
N SER A 62 17.81 -13.89 5.19
CA SER A 62 19.08 -13.98 5.92
C SER A 62 19.15 -12.93 7.03
N GLU A 63 20.05 -13.08 8.00
CA GLU A 63 20.20 -12.06 9.06
C GLU A 63 20.63 -10.70 8.49
N VAL A 64 21.48 -10.70 7.45
CA VAL A 64 21.89 -9.49 6.73
C VAL A 64 20.67 -8.79 6.09
N ASP A 65 19.77 -9.55 5.48
CA ASP A 65 18.57 -8.97 4.87
C ASP A 65 17.56 -8.51 5.92
N ARG A 66 17.47 -9.20 7.08
CA ARG A 66 16.66 -8.72 8.22
C ARG A 66 17.18 -7.40 8.77
N GLU A 67 18.50 -7.20 8.86
CA GLU A 67 19.07 -5.89 9.21
C GLU A 67 18.64 -4.79 8.24
N LYS A 68 18.63 -5.08 6.94
CA LYS A 68 18.14 -4.15 5.92
C LYS A 68 16.65 -3.86 6.07
N PHE A 69 15.82 -4.88 6.31
CA PHE A 69 14.40 -4.68 6.60
C PHE A 69 14.19 -3.80 7.83
N ARG A 70 14.91 -4.06 8.93
CA ARG A 70 14.85 -3.23 10.15
C ARG A 70 15.25 -1.78 9.85
N ALA A 71 16.31 -1.56 9.08
CA ALA A 71 16.73 -0.23 8.68
C ALA A 71 15.67 0.50 7.83
N LEU A 72 15.00 -0.20 6.91
CA LEU A 72 13.89 0.36 6.14
C LEU A 72 12.67 0.67 7.01
N ILE A 73 12.38 -0.13 8.04
CA ILE A 73 11.33 0.18 9.02
C ILE A 73 11.69 1.43 9.83
N HIS A 74 12.90 1.50 10.36
CA HIS A 74 13.35 2.67 11.15
C HIS A 74 13.36 3.97 10.34
N SER A 75 13.74 3.89 9.07
CA SER A 75 13.69 5.03 8.17
C SER A 75 12.29 5.34 7.64
N GLY A 76 11.28 4.51 7.93
CA GLY A 76 9.89 4.73 7.51
C GLY A 76 9.59 4.33 6.06
N HIS A 77 10.50 3.65 5.37
CA HIS A 77 10.31 3.11 4.01
C HIS A 77 9.57 1.77 4.00
N ILE A 78 9.60 1.04 5.11
CA ILE A 78 8.62 -0.03 5.40
C ILE A 78 7.71 0.48 6.51
N ASP A 79 6.53 0.92 6.10
CA ASP A 79 5.60 1.64 6.97
C ASP A 79 4.29 0.88 7.19
N CYS A 80 4.19 -0.32 6.63
CA CYS A 80 2.99 -1.14 6.68
C CYS A 80 3.29 -2.62 6.93
N LEU A 81 2.51 -3.23 7.82
CA LEU A 81 2.53 -4.65 8.14
C LEU A 81 1.46 -5.36 7.31
N HIS A 82 1.88 -6.23 6.38
CA HIS A 82 0.99 -6.92 5.47
C HIS A 82 0.48 -8.23 6.06
N SER A 83 -0.38 -8.10 7.06
CA SER A 83 -0.73 -9.19 7.97
C SER A 83 0.56 -9.77 8.58
N PHE A 84 0.50 -11.00 9.05
CA PHE A 84 1.68 -11.74 9.50
C PHE A 84 2.20 -12.74 8.46
N GLY A 85 1.51 -12.90 7.33
CA GLY A 85 1.82 -13.85 6.26
C GLY A 85 0.94 -15.11 6.30
N ASP A 86 1.00 -15.92 5.24
CA ASP A 86 0.15 -17.11 5.04
C ASP A 86 0.28 -18.18 6.12
N LEU A 87 1.47 -18.33 6.72
CA LEU A 87 1.73 -19.35 7.73
C LEU A 87 1.48 -18.85 9.16
N ALA A 88 1.17 -17.58 9.33
CA ALA A 88 0.74 -17.04 10.62
C ALA A 88 -0.75 -17.38 10.86
N THR A 89 -1.01 -18.48 11.57
CA THR A 89 -2.37 -19.01 11.78
C THR A 89 -2.89 -18.89 13.21
N SER A 90 -2.06 -18.39 14.14
CA SER A 90 -2.35 -18.36 15.56
C SER A 90 -1.95 -17.05 16.22
N ARG A 91 -2.52 -16.79 17.39
CA ARG A 91 -2.13 -15.67 18.26
C ARG A 91 -0.64 -15.68 18.61
N SER A 92 -0.03 -16.85 18.80
CA SER A 92 1.40 -16.94 19.14
C SER A 92 2.29 -16.55 17.96
N HIS A 93 1.90 -16.84 16.71
CA HIS A 93 2.62 -16.36 15.53
C HIS A 93 2.58 -14.83 15.45
N ALA A 94 1.40 -14.25 15.66
CA ALA A 94 1.23 -12.79 15.75
C ALA A 94 2.10 -12.17 16.86
N GLY A 95 2.05 -12.74 18.07
CA GLY A 95 2.85 -12.29 19.21
C GLY A 95 4.35 -12.31 18.90
N ARG A 96 4.87 -13.41 18.34
CA ARG A 96 6.29 -13.55 17.96
C ARG A 96 6.74 -12.47 16.97
N ALA A 97 5.94 -12.16 15.95
CA ALA A 97 6.26 -11.11 14.99
C ALA A 97 6.29 -9.72 15.63
N LEU A 98 5.33 -9.43 16.53
CA LEU A 98 5.29 -8.16 17.26
C LEU A 98 6.44 -8.03 18.26
N ASP A 99 6.77 -9.10 18.99
CA ASP A 99 7.91 -9.14 19.92
C ASP A 99 9.24 -8.90 19.20
N GLU A 100 9.40 -9.45 17.99
CA GLU A 100 10.57 -9.18 17.14
C GLU A 100 10.66 -7.69 16.76
N LEU A 101 9.55 -7.10 16.32
CA LEU A 101 9.52 -5.67 16.02
C LEU A 101 9.89 -4.83 17.25
N VAL A 102 9.35 -5.17 18.43
CA VAL A 102 9.65 -4.48 19.69
C VAL A 102 11.12 -4.65 20.09
N LYS A 103 11.66 -5.88 20.00
CA LYS A 103 13.04 -6.21 20.33
C LYS A 103 14.05 -5.33 19.60
N TYR A 104 13.77 -5.02 18.34
CA TYR A 104 14.62 -4.16 17.51
C TYR A 104 14.15 -2.71 17.44
N GLY A 105 13.18 -2.29 18.25
CA GLY A 105 12.67 -0.91 18.24
C GLY A 105 11.98 -0.48 16.93
N CYS A 106 11.58 -1.45 16.10
CA CYS A 106 10.87 -1.22 14.85
C CYS A 106 9.42 -0.82 15.14
N ARG A 107 8.94 0.24 14.49
CA ARG A 107 7.57 0.76 14.64
C ARG A 107 6.86 0.85 13.28
N ILE A 108 5.81 0.07 13.12
CA ILE A 108 4.97 0.05 11.92
C ILE A 108 3.55 0.50 12.31
N PRO A 109 3.05 1.64 11.81
CA PRO A 109 1.76 2.19 12.24
C PRO A 109 0.54 1.70 11.44
N ILE A 110 0.75 0.96 10.35
CA ILE A 110 -0.31 0.55 9.43
C ILE A 110 -0.41 -0.97 9.36
N TRP A 111 -1.65 -1.47 9.42
CA TRP A 111 -2.02 -2.85 9.14
C TRP A 111 -2.71 -2.99 7.78
N ILE A 112 -2.41 -4.07 7.08
CA ILE A 112 -2.96 -4.40 5.77
C ILE A 112 -3.33 -5.88 5.77
N ASP A 113 -4.61 -6.20 5.60
CA ASP A 113 -5.03 -7.59 5.42
C ASP A 113 -4.39 -8.22 4.17
N HIS A 114 -4.08 -9.51 4.25
CA HIS A 114 -3.40 -10.28 3.20
C HIS A 114 -4.29 -11.44 2.72
N ALA A 115 -4.67 -11.41 1.45
CA ALA A 115 -5.42 -12.48 0.77
C ALA A 115 -6.52 -13.14 1.64
N GLN A 116 -6.31 -14.40 2.04
CA GLN A 116 -7.23 -15.20 2.86
C GLN A 116 -6.62 -15.59 4.22
N ALA A 117 -5.61 -14.84 4.69
CA ALA A 117 -4.95 -15.13 5.95
C ALA A 117 -5.95 -15.09 7.12
N VAL A 118 -5.92 -16.14 7.95
CA VAL A 118 -6.82 -16.24 9.13
C VAL A 118 -6.57 -15.14 10.16
N THR A 119 -5.41 -14.50 10.11
CA THR A 119 -5.01 -13.34 10.94
C THR A 119 -5.58 -12.01 10.44
N ASN A 120 -6.24 -11.97 9.27
CA ASN A 120 -6.90 -10.75 8.81
C ASN A 120 -8.00 -10.27 9.77
N PHE A 121 -8.33 -8.99 9.66
CA PHE A 121 -9.40 -8.36 10.43
C PHE A 121 -10.71 -8.26 9.64
N GLY A 122 -11.83 -8.38 10.36
CA GLY A 122 -13.16 -8.25 9.78
C GLY A 122 -13.65 -9.49 9.02
N ALA A 123 -14.87 -9.38 8.50
CA ALA A 123 -15.66 -10.52 7.99
C ALA A 123 -16.22 -10.30 6.57
N ASP A 124 -15.81 -9.26 5.85
CA ASP A 124 -16.55 -8.76 4.69
C ASP A 124 -15.82 -8.78 3.33
N ILE A 125 -14.55 -8.36 3.26
CA ILE A 125 -13.72 -8.46 2.05
C ILE A 125 -12.62 -9.49 2.25
N MET A 126 -11.61 -9.15 3.05
CA MET A 126 -10.46 -10.02 3.34
C MET A 126 -10.72 -10.69 4.69
N GLN A 127 -11.64 -11.66 4.67
CA GLN A 127 -12.15 -12.28 5.88
C GLN A 127 -11.03 -12.95 6.68
N GLY A 128 -11.02 -12.72 7.99
CA GLY A 128 -10.14 -13.41 8.92
C GLY A 128 -10.79 -13.59 10.28
N MET A 129 -9.98 -13.88 11.28
CA MET A 129 -10.38 -14.11 12.68
C MET A 129 -9.48 -13.36 13.68
N GLY A 130 -8.59 -12.48 13.20
CA GLY A 130 -7.63 -11.73 14.02
C GLY A 130 -8.29 -10.84 15.07
N ASP A 131 -9.55 -10.43 14.85
CA ASP A 131 -10.33 -9.57 15.74
C ASP A 131 -11.55 -10.26 16.38
N VAL A 132 -11.61 -11.61 16.40
CA VAL A 132 -12.69 -12.38 17.06
C VAL A 132 -12.23 -12.88 18.43
N PRO A 133 -12.70 -12.31 19.56
CA PRO A 133 -12.34 -12.82 20.88
C PRO A 133 -12.64 -14.32 21.05
N GLY A 134 -11.70 -15.05 21.63
CA GLY A 134 -11.82 -16.50 21.86
C GLY A 134 -11.39 -17.38 20.67
N HIS A 135 -11.20 -16.82 19.47
CA HIS A 135 -10.64 -17.59 18.35
C HIS A 135 -9.12 -17.83 18.54
N PRO A 136 -8.55 -18.99 18.15
CA PRO A 136 -7.11 -19.25 18.29
C PRO A 136 -6.19 -18.25 17.57
N ALA A 137 -6.71 -17.60 16.52
CA ALA A 137 -6.02 -16.56 15.77
C ALA A 137 -6.27 -15.12 16.29
N TYR A 138 -7.01 -14.94 17.39
CA TYR A 138 -7.28 -13.61 17.93
C TYR A 138 -5.99 -12.90 18.37
N HIS A 139 -5.70 -11.73 17.80
CA HIS A 139 -4.53 -10.92 18.14
C HIS A 139 -4.77 -9.41 18.06
N ALA A 140 -5.99 -8.94 17.80
CA ALA A 140 -6.27 -7.52 17.64
C ALA A 140 -5.81 -6.67 18.83
N ASP A 141 -5.97 -7.17 20.06
CA ASP A 141 -5.44 -6.51 21.26
C ASP A 141 -3.90 -6.38 21.25
N LEU A 142 -3.17 -7.41 20.81
CA LEU A 142 -1.71 -7.35 20.66
C LEU A 142 -1.31 -6.36 19.56
N THR A 143 -1.93 -6.46 18.39
CA THR A 143 -1.63 -5.62 17.22
C THR A 143 -1.92 -4.15 17.50
N MET A 144 -3.03 -3.84 18.17
CA MET A 144 -3.38 -2.47 18.55
C MET A 144 -2.50 -2.00 19.72
N GLY A 145 -2.20 -2.87 20.69
CA GLY A 145 -1.29 -2.57 21.81
C GLY A 145 0.15 -2.26 21.38
N TYR A 146 0.61 -2.88 20.28
CA TYR A 146 1.90 -2.56 19.64
C TYR A 146 1.94 -1.13 19.06
N GLY A 147 0.78 -0.57 18.67
CA GLY A 147 0.67 0.81 18.19
C GLY A 147 0.25 0.96 16.73
N ILE A 148 -0.34 -0.06 16.11
CA ILE A 148 -1.04 0.09 14.82
C ILE A 148 -2.20 1.08 14.98
N ARG A 149 -2.32 2.04 14.07
CA ARG A 149 -3.35 3.11 14.10
C ARG A 149 -4.28 3.11 12.90
N HIS A 150 -3.80 2.59 11.77
CA HIS A 150 -4.52 2.57 10.51
C HIS A 150 -4.65 1.15 10.00
N VAL A 151 -5.82 0.79 9.47
CA VAL A 151 -6.14 -0.57 9.06
C VAL A 151 -6.71 -0.53 7.65
N TRP A 152 -6.21 -1.40 6.77
CA TRP A 152 -6.80 -1.65 5.47
C TRP A 152 -7.33 -3.08 5.40
N ARG A 153 -8.64 -3.21 5.13
CA ARG A 153 -9.35 -4.50 5.05
C ARG A 153 -9.77 -4.87 3.64
N GLY A 154 -8.92 -4.60 2.65
CA GLY A 154 -9.22 -4.86 1.24
C GLY A 154 -10.02 -3.77 0.52
N ARG A 155 -10.26 -2.62 1.15
CA ARG A 155 -11.09 -1.54 0.57
C ARG A 155 -10.40 -0.84 -0.58
N THR A 156 -11.06 -0.85 -1.74
CA THR A 156 -10.50 -0.27 -2.96
C THR A 156 -11.54 0.51 -3.78
N THR A 157 -11.04 1.52 -4.49
CA THR A 157 -11.80 2.33 -5.46
C THR A 157 -10.98 2.55 -6.74
N SER A 158 -11.66 2.87 -7.84
CA SER A 158 -11.01 3.37 -9.06
C SER A 158 -11.11 4.90 -9.20
N VAL A 159 -11.61 5.58 -8.17
CA VAL A 159 -11.69 7.04 -8.13
C VAL A 159 -10.33 7.63 -7.77
N ILE A 160 -9.84 8.52 -8.62
CA ILE A 160 -8.61 9.27 -8.39
C ILE A 160 -8.88 10.38 -7.37
N GLY A 161 -8.05 10.52 -6.34
CA GLY A 161 -8.09 11.64 -5.40
C GLY A 161 -9.27 11.56 -4.43
N GLN A 162 -9.01 11.04 -3.24
CA GLN A 162 -9.90 10.98 -2.09
C GLN A 162 -10.05 12.37 -1.44
N ASP A 163 -11.02 12.51 -0.54
CA ASP A 163 -11.41 13.76 0.15
C ASP A 163 -11.74 14.93 -0.80
N ARG A 164 -12.18 14.57 -2.00
CA ARG A 164 -12.63 15.47 -3.07
C ARG A 164 -13.98 14.99 -3.61
N PRO A 165 -14.79 15.87 -4.22
CA PRO A 165 -16.05 15.47 -4.82
C PRO A 165 -15.89 14.25 -5.74
N PHE A 166 -16.74 13.24 -5.52
CA PHE A 166 -16.72 11.99 -6.27
C PHE A 166 -16.87 12.24 -7.77
N SER A 167 -16.08 11.56 -8.59
CA SER A 167 -16.04 11.75 -10.04
C SER A 167 -15.69 10.44 -10.74
N LEU A 168 -16.53 9.99 -11.66
CA LEU A 168 -16.31 8.80 -12.49
C LEU A 168 -15.56 9.09 -13.80
N CYS A 169 -15.45 10.36 -14.20
CA CYS A 169 -14.85 10.76 -15.49
C CYS A 169 -13.40 10.27 -15.68
N SER A 170 -12.68 10.01 -14.59
CA SER A 170 -11.31 9.49 -14.63
C SER A 170 -11.22 8.03 -15.06
N ILE A 171 -12.29 7.24 -14.93
CA ILE A 171 -12.29 5.81 -15.21
C ILE A 171 -12.50 5.52 -16.71
N VAL A 172 -13.22 6.41 -17.41
CA VAL A 172 -13.62 6.20 -18.81
C VAL A 172 -12.39 6.17 -19.72
N ASN A 173 -12.04 5.04 -20.31
CA ASN A 173 -11.01 4.94 -21.34
C ASN A 173 -11.62 4.55 -22.69
N PHE A 174 -11.47 5.42 -23.70
CA PHE A 174 -12.01 5.20 -25.03
C PHE A 174 -11.32 4.07 -25.80
N THR A 175 -10.10 3.69 -25.41
CA THR A 175 -9.44 2.50 -25.99
C THR A 175 -9.97 1.19 -25.40
N HIS A 176 -10.64 1.24 -24.25
CA HIS A 176 -11.21 0.08 -23.55
C HIS A 176 -12.64 0.37 -23.08
N PRO A 177 -13.59 0.65 -23.98
CA PRO A 177 -14.90 1.18 -23.62
C PRO A 177 -15.71 0.20 -22.77
N VAL A 178 -15.71 -1.09 -23.13
CA VAL A 178 -16.48 -2.14 -22.41
C VAL A 178 -15.98 -2.30 -20.97
N ALA A 179 -14.66 -2.45 -20.80
CA ALA A 179 -14.06 -2.59 -19.47
C ALA A 179 -14.28 -1.33 -18.62
N SER A 180 -14.13 -0.14 -19.23
CA SER A 180 -14.35 1.13 -18.55
C SER A 180 -15.79 1.28 -18.08
N VAL A 181 -16.78 0.97 -18.92
CA VAL A 181 -18.22 1.03 -18.55
C VAL A 181 -18.51 0.09 -17.39
N ARG A 182 -17.96 -1.13 -17.40
CA ARG A 182 -18.10 -2.08 -16.27
C ARG A 182 -17.53 -1.51 -14.97
N THR A 183 -16.34 -0.89 -15.02
CA THR A 183 -15.70 -0.28 -13.85
C THR A 183 -16.49 0.93 -13.35
N VAL A 184 -16.97 1.80 -14.26
CA VAL A 184 -17.84 2.94 -13.94
C VAL A 184 -19.11 2.47 -13.24
N ALA A 185 -19.80 1.46 -13.80
CA ALA A 185 -21.02 0.92 -13.21
C ALA A 185 -20.79 0.34 -11.81
N LYS A 186 -19.68 -0.39 -11.61
CA LYS A 186 -19.29 -0.90 -10.29
C LYS A 186 -19.07 0.23 -9.28
N GLU A 187 -18.29 1.25 -9.62
CA GLU A 187 -18.01 2.37 -8.70
C GLU A 187 -19.27 3.20 -8.42
N ALA A 188 -20.15 3.38 -9.41
CA ALA A 188 -21.46 4.02 -9.22
C ALA A 188 -22.35 3.21 -8.26
N ALA A 189 -22.41 1.88 -8.43
CA ALA A 189 -23.16 1.00 -7.54
C ALA A 189 -22.63 1.03 -6.10
N LYS A 190 -21.29 0.97 -5.92
CA LYS A 190 -20.65 1.13 -4.61
C LYS A 190 -21.07 2.43 -3.93
N GLN A 191 -21.02 3.56 -4.64
CA GLN A 191 -21.46 4.86 -4.09
C GLN A 191 -22.93 4.89 -3.72
N LEU A 192 -23.80 4.32 -4.56
CA LEU A 192 -25.23 4.29 -4.28
C LEU A 192 -25.53 3.47 -3.02
N LEU A 193 -24.91 2.29 -2.89
CA LEU A 193 -25.03 1.45 -1.71
C LEU A 193 -24.45 2.13 -0.46
N ALA A 194 -23.30 2.80 -0.60
CA ALA A 194 -22.67 3.58 0.45
C ALA A 194 -23.62 4.65 1.02
N ARG A 195 -24.25 5.43 0.12
CA ARG A 195 -25.21 6.50 0.49
C ARG A 195 -26.50 5.96 1.09
N ARG A 196 -26.85 4.69 0.82
CA ARG A 196 -27.96 3.97 1.44
C ARG A 196 -27.59 3.30 2.76
N GLY A 197 -26.38 3.53 3.28
CA GLY A 197 -25.95 3.01 4.58
C GLY A 197 -25.48 1.55 4.54
N HIS A 198 -25.17 1.00 3.36
CA HIS A 198 -24.65 -0.37 3.29
C HIS A 198 -23.31 -0.47 4.04
N PRO A 199 -23.18 -1.32 5.08
CA PRO A 199 -21.97 -1.37 5.92
C PRO A 199 -20.70 -1.65 5.14
N LYS A 200 -20.76 -2.60 4.18
CA LYS A 200 -19.65 -2.90 3.27
C LYS A 200 -19.25 -1.73 2.38
N TYR A 201 -20.08 -0.71 2.14
CA TYR A 201 -19.71 0.37 1.23
C TYR A 201 -19.63 1.73 1.92
N SER A 202 -19.78 1.77 3.25
CA SER A 202 -19.74 3.03 4.00
C SER A 202 -18.46 3.84 3.77
N PRO A 203 -17.24 3.27 3.60
CA PRO A 203 -16.05 4.07 3.34
C PRO A 203 -16.09 4.81 1.99
N GLN A 204 -16.83 4.28 1.02
CA GLN A 204 -16.98 4.94 -0.29
C GLN A 204 -17.85 6.19 -0.18
N ALA A 205 -18.72 6.31 0.84
CA ALA A 205 -19.62 7.45 1.00
C ALA A 205 -18.83 8.76 1.15
N GLY A 206 -18.93 9.61 0.12
CA GLY A 206 -18.24 10.90 0.09
C GLY A 206 -16.79 10.84 -0.38
N ASN A 207 -16.34 9.69 -0.91
CA ASN A 207 -14.97 9.51 -1.44
C ASN A 207 -13.89 9.83 -0.38
N ARG A 208 -14.12 9.39 0.86
CA ARG A 208 -13.20 9.68 1.97
C ARG A 208 -11.96 8.79 1.90
N LEU A 209 -10.80 9.35 2.22
CA LEU A 209 -9.57 8.56 2.41
C LEU A 209 -9.67 7.77 3.72
N VAL A 210 -9.94 8.56 4.76
CA VAL A 210 -10.16 8.33 6.19
C VAL A 210 -11.57 7.96 6.64
N VAL A 211 -11.89 6.76 7.15
CA VAL A 211 -13.15 6.60 7.92
C VAL A 211 -12.93 5.94 9.29
N PRO A 212 -13.70 6.34 10.32
CA PRO A 212 -13.74 5.59 11.57
C PRO A 212 -14.36 4.22 11.29
N GLY A 213 -13.80 3.20 11.94
CA GLY A 213 -14.31 1.84 11.92
C GLY A 213 -14.16 1.19 13.28
N GLU A 214 -14.67 -0.02 13.39
CA GLU A 214 -14.61 -0.82 14.61
C GLU A 214 -14.26 -2.27 14.22
N LEU A 215 -13.41 -2.89 15.03
CA LEU A 215 -13.13 -4.31 14.98
C LEU A 215 -14.22 -5.10 15.70
N ARG A 216 -14.34 -6.40 15.44
CA ARG A 216 -15.37 -7.26 16.06
C ARG A 216 -15.23 -7.41 17.58
N ASN A 217 -14.08 -7.06 18.15
CA ASN A 217 -13.86 -7.00 19.59
C ASN A 217 -14.22 -5.62 20.22
N GLY A 218 -14.79 -4.70 19.44
CA GLY A 218 -15.15 -3.35 19.88
C GLY A 218 -14.02 -2.32 19.77
N THR A 219 -12.83 -2.70 19.30
CA THR A 219 -11.69 -1.79 19.23
C THR A 219 -11.89 -0.76 18.10
N PRO A 220 -11.83 0.55 18.40
CA PRO A 220 -11.94 1.58 17.36
C PRO A 220 -10.69 1.59 16.48
N ILE A 221 -10.89 1.74 15.17
CA ILE A 221 -9.82 1.81 14.18
C ILE A 221 -10.05 2.95 13.20
N ARG A 222 -8.99 3.33 12.49
CA ARG A 222 -9.07 4.21 11.32
C ARG A 222 -8.90 3.35 10.08
N GLU A 223 -10.01 3.07 9.41
CA GLU A 223 -10.00 2.32 8.16
C GLU A 223 -9.73 3.25 6.99
N PHE A 224 -8.79 2.90 6.12
CA PHE A 224 -8.48 3.68 4.93
C PHE A 224 -8.77 2.91 3.64
N ILE A 225 -8.91 3.65 2.55
CA ILE A 225 -9.14 3.09 1.20
C ILE A 225 -7.90 3.26 0.33
N ARG A 226 -7.65 2.27 -0.53
CA ARG A 226 -6.65 2.36 -1.61
C ARG A 226 -7.32 2.59 -2.95
N SER A 227 -6.57 3.10 -3.90
CA SER A 227 -6.98 3.35 -5.27
C SER A 227 -6.23 2.41 -6.22
N ASN A 228 -6.97 1.82 -7.14
CA ASN A 228 -6.41 1.34 -8.40
C ASN A 228 -7.27 1.96 -9.53
N PRO A 229 -6.78 3.06 -10.15
CA PRO A 229 -7.52 3.80 -11.16
C PRO A 229 -7.38 3.19 -12.58
N SER A 230 -7.00 1.91 -12.68
CA SER A 230 -7.04 1.19 -13.94
C SER A 230 -8.47 1.14 -14.50
N TRP A 231 -8.59 1.35 -15.80
CA TRP A 231 -9.86 1.21 -16.53
C TRP A 231 -10.45 -0.21 -16.41
N GLY A 232 -9.61 -1.22 -16.16
CA GLY A 232 -10.00 -2.61 -15.92
C GLY A 232 -10.43 -2.93 -14.49
N GLY A 233 -10.33 -1.96 -13.56
CA GLY A 233 -10.69 -2.12 -12.15
C GLY A 233 -9.56 -2.65 -11.26
N VAL A 234 -9.94 -3.04 -10.04
CA VAL A 234 -9.06 -3.11 -8.85
C VAL A 234 -7.89 -4.09 -8.90
N SER A 235 -7.88 -5.08 -9.79
CA SER A 235 -6.78 -6.05 -9.93
C SER A 235 -6.13 -6.00 -11.31
N CYS A 236 -6.40 -4.92 -12.06
CA CYS A 236 -5.83 -4.72 -13.37
C CYS A 236 -4.63 -3.80 -13.24
N HIS A 237 -3.46 -4.25 -13.72
CA HIS A 237 -2.20 -3.49 -13.67
C HIS A 237 -1.69 -3.19 -12.25
N ASP A 238 -1.99 -4.05 -11.28
CA ASP A 238 -1.54 -3.99 -9.89
C ASP A 238 -0.17 -4.68 -9.66
N ARG A 239 0.62 -4.84 -10.73
CA ARG A 239 1.91 -5.52 -10.73
C ARG A 239 3.03 -4.53 -11.02
N GLY A 240 4.25 -4.84 -10.59
CA GLY A 240 5.43 -4.01 -10.85
C GLY A 240 5.70 -3.79 -12.34
N ASP A 241 5.51 -4.81 -13.15
CA ASP A 241 5.61 -4.73 -14.61
C ASP A 241 4.37 -4.10 -15.29
N GLY A 242 3.26 -3.99 -14.57
CA GLY A 242 2.00 -3.40 -15.05
C GLY A 242 1.79 -1.94 -14.65
N ILE A 243 2.49 -1.42 -13.63
CA ILE A 243 2.19 -0.13 -12.98
C ILE A 243 2.24 1.08 -13.94
N HIS A 244 2.96 0.97 -15.05
CA HIS A 244 3.02 2.01 -16.09
C HIS A 244 1.66 2.28 -16.76
N HIS A 245 0.73 1.30 -16.75
CA HIS A 245 -0.65 1.51 -17.18
C HIS A 245 -1.50 2.30 -16.17
N VAL A 246 -1.02 2.44 -14.93
CA VAL A 246 -1.63 3.26 -13.88
C VAL A 246 -0.98 4.64 -13.83
N LEU A 247 0.35 4.70 -13.79
CA LEU A 247 1.17 5.93 -13.74
C LEU A 247 1.26 6.63 -15.10
N THR A 248 0.11 6.90 -15.70
CA THR A 248 -0.01 7.58 -16.99
C THR A 248 -0.05 9.10 -16.82
N PRO A 249 0.30 9.90 -17.86
CA PRO A 249 0.10 11.35 -17.84
C PRO A 249 -1.33 11.73 -17.44
N ARG A 250 -2.33 11.02 -18.01
CA ARG A 250 -3.74 11.23 -17.70
C ARG A 250 -4.07 11.06 -16.22
N PHE A 251 -3.54 10.01 -15.58
CA PHE A 251 -3.73 9.79 -14.14
C PHE A 251 -3.10 10.92 -13.33
N LEU A 252 -1.83 11.25 -13.62
CA LEU A 252 -1.06 12.24 -12.88
C LEU A 252 -1.65 13.65 -13.03
N ASP A 253 -2.01 14.06 -14.25
CA ASP A 253 -2.70 15.33 -14.52
C ASP A 253 -4.03 15.40 -13.79
N ARG A 254 -4.80 14.31 -13.78
CA ARG A 254 -6.09 14.28 -13.08
C ARG A 254 -5.93 14.34 -11.56
N LEU A 255 -4.95 13.64 -11.00
CA LEU A 255 -4.66 13.69 -9.56
C LEU A 255 -4.22 15.11 -9.17
N SER A 256 -3.29 15.69 -9.92
CA SER A 256 -2.84 17.07 -9.76
C SER A 256 -4.00 18.07 -9.79
N ALA A 257 -4.84 18.01 -10.82
CA ALA A 257 -5.99 18.91 -10.98
C ALA A 257 -7.03 18.76 -9.85
N ARG A 258 -7.15 17.58 -9.26
CA ARG A 258 -8.07 17.32 -8.14
C ARG A 258 -7.49 17.73 -6.78
N GLY A 259 -6.17 17.69 -6.62
CA GLY A 259 -5.49 18.13 -5.40
C GLY A 259 -5.83 17.31 -4.14
N GLY A 260 -6.32 16.07 -4.28
CA GLY A 260 -6.64 15.18 -3.15
C GLY A 260 -5.54 14.14 -2.89
N PRO A 261 -5.54 13.47 -1.73
CA PRO A 261 -4.68 12.31 -1.47
C PRO A 261 -5.10 11.09 -2.30
N CYS A 262 -4.13 10.23 -2.62
CA CYS A 262 -4.34 8.97 -3.30
C CYS A 262 -3.31 7.95 -2.80
N ILE A 263 -3.76 6.77 -2.36
CA ILE A 263 -2.87 5.66 -2.00
C ILE A 263 -3.03 4.57 -3.06
N LEU A 264 -2.02 4.33 -3.90
CA LEU A 264 -2.08 3.31 -4.94
C LEU A 264 -1.91 1.91 -4.33
N TYR A 265 -2.79 1.00 -4.72
CA TYR A 265 -2.65 -0.44 -4.48
C TYR A 265 -1.84 -1.08 -5.62
N THR A 266 -0.78 -1.81 -5.28
CA THR A 266 0.07 -2.52 -6.24
C THR A 266 0.95 -3.57 -5.52
N HIS A 267 1.61 -4.43 -6.29
CA HIS A 267 2.67 -5.34 -5.85
C HIS A 267 3.90 -5.09 -6.75
N LEU A 268 4.84 -4.25 -6.31
CA LEU A 268 5.95 -3.82 -7.18
C LEU A 268 6.96 -4.93 -7.46
N GLY A 269 7.15 -5.88 -6.54
CA GLY A 269 8.04 -7.02 -6.75
C GLY A 269 7.45 -8.12 -7.64
N LYS A 270 6.16 -8.06 -7.95
CA LYS A 270 5.47 -9.01 -8.83
C LYS A 270 5.80 -8.72 -10.29
N LEU A 271 6.92 -9.25 -10.75
CA LEU A 271 7.44 -9.11 -12.13
C LEU A 271 7.20 -10.39 -12.93
N ASN A 272 6.91 -10.29 -14.22
CA ASN A 272 6.76 -11.45 -15.10
C ASN A 272 8.06 -12.27 -15.14
N ARG A 273 7.91 -13.57 -14.91
CA ARG A 273 9.00 -14.52 -14.71
C ARG A 273 9.57 -14.97 -16.05
N GLY A 274 10.52 -14.20 -16.59
CA GLY A 274 11.69 -14.77 -17.24
C GLY A 274 12.80 -14.92 -16.19
N GLU A 275 13.76 -15.83 -16.40
CA GLU A 275 14.83 -16.15 -15.44
C GLU A 275 15.80 -14.99 -15.13
N THR A 276 15.61 -13.79 -15.71
CA THR A 276 16.67 -12.78 -15.80
C THR A 276 16.28 -11.34 -15.43
N THR A 277 15.05 -11.05 -14.99
CA THR A 277 14.66 -9.65 -14.71
C THR A 277 14.31 -9.42 -13.23
N HIS A 278 15.34 -9.03 -12.47
CA HIS A 278 15.25 -8.44 -11.12
C HIS A 278 14.98 -6.93 -11.16
N CYS A 279 14.53 -6.41 -12.30
CA CYS A 279 14.40 -4.99 -12.58
C CYS A 279 13.08 -4.66 -13.28
N PHE A 280 12.65 -3.42 -13.14
CA PHE A 280 11.54 -2.92 -13.91
C PHE A 280 11.88 -2.86 -15.40
N PRO A 281 10.93 -3.19 -16.29
CA PRO A 281 11.14 -2.96 -17.72
C PRO A 281 11.26 -1.45 -18.01
N PRO A 282 11.93 -1.03 -19.10
CA PRO A 282 12.16 0.39 -19.40
C PRO A 282 10.91 1.27 -19.40
N VAL A 283 9.76 0.73 -19.83
CA VAL A 283 8.47 1.45 -19.81
C VAL A 283 8.01 1.81 -18.40
N VAL A 284 8.27 0.94 -17.42
CA VAL A 284 7.96 1.17 -16.00
C VAL A 284 8.94 2.17 -15.39
N VAL A 285 10.24 2.02 -15.69
CA VAL A 285 11.26 3.01 -15.30
C VAL A 285 10.87 4.42 -15.76
N ASN A 286 10.44 4.56 -17.02
CA ASN A 286 9.99 5.84 -17.57
C ASN A 286 8.72 6.37 -16.88
N ALA A 287 7.79 5.50 -16.47
CA ALA A 287 6.59 5.92 -15.73
C ALA A 287 6.94 6.48 -14.33
N PHE A 288 7.92 5.90 -13.65
CA PHE A 288 8.42 6.45 -12.38
C PHE A 288 9.20 7.76 -12.57
N ARG A 289 10.01 7.88 -13.65
CA ARG A 289 10.67 9.14 -14.00
C ARG A 289 9.66 10.26 -14.29
N LEU A 290 8.57 9.94 -14.99
CA LEU A 290 7.45 10.86 -15.20
C LEU A 290 6.84 11.28 -13.86
N LEU A 291 6.58 10.35 -12.93
CA LEU A 291 6.08 10.71 -11.61
C LEU A 291 7.06 11.62 -10.85
N ALA A 292 8.37 11.38 -10.96
CA ALA A 292 9.40 12.25 -10.39
C ALA A 292 9.42 13.66 -10.99
N GLU A 293 9.08 13.83 -12.27
CA GLU A 293 8.88 15.16 -12.87
C GLU A 293 7.68 15.89 -12.29
N TYR A 294 6.57 15.19 -12.04
CA TYR A 294 5.40 15.77 -11.35
C TYR A 294 5.75 16.17 -9.91
N GLN A 295 6.63 15.42 -9.25
CA GLN A 295 7.15 15.80 -7.94
C GLN A 295 8.04 17.03 -7.98
N ARG A 296 9.05 17.05 -8.86
CA ARG A 296 9.97 18.20 -9.01
C ARG A 296 9.25 19.48 -9.40
N SER A 297 8.23 19.39 -10.24
CA SER A 297 7.39 20.54 -10.64
C SER A 297 6.37 20.98 -9.57
N GLY A 298 6.32 20.30 -8.42
CA GLY A 298 5.42 20.66 -7.31
C GLY A 298 3.94 20.37 -7.58
N LYS A 299 3.63 19.52 -8.56
CA LYS A 299 2.24 19.11 -8.88
C LYS A 299 1.74 18.01 -7.96
N ILE A 300 2.61 17.05 -7.63
CA ILE A 300 2.30 15.90 -6.78
C ILE A 300 3.40 15.76 -5.71
N LYS A 301 3.05 15.55 -4.45
CA LYS A 301 3.98 15.14 -3.40
C LYS A 301 3.90 13.64 -3.24
N VAL A 302 4.98 12.91 -3.53
CA VAL A 302 5.09 11.48 -3.22
C VAL A 302 5.61 11.33 -1.80
N THR A 303 5.01 10.42 -1.03
CA THR A 303 5.39 10.14 0.36
C THR A 303 4.89 8.75 0.74
N THR A 304 5.37 8.22 1.87
CA THR A 304 4.94 6.91 2.35
C THR A 304 3.48 6.93 2.81
N THR A 305 2.87 5.75 2.89
CA THR A 305 1.46 5.60 3.28
C THR A 305 1.21 6.16 4.68
N ALA A 306 2.10 5.90 5.63
CA ALA A 306 2.03 6.40 7.00
C ALA A 306 2.05 7.93 7.05
N ARG A 307 2.98 8.56 6.34
CA ARG A 307 3.06 10.02 6.27
C ARG A 307 1.84 10.64 5.60
N LEU A 308 1.37 10.06 4.50
CA LEU A 308 0.17 10.53 3.83
C LEU A 308 -1.04 10.45 4.77
N LEU A 309 -1.25 9.33 5.47
CA LEU A 309 -2.35 9.16 6.41
C LEU A 309 -2.23 10.09 7.62
N ASP A 310 -1.03 10.20 8.22
CA ASP A 310 -0.79 11.10 9.35
C ASP A 310 -1.07 12.56 8.96
N HIS A 311 -0.64 13.04 7.78
CA HIS A 311 -0.93 14.40 7.30
C HIS A 311 -2.43 14.66 7.11
N ASN A 312 -3.16 13.67 6.58
CA ASN A 312 -4.59 13.85 6.27
C ASN A 312 -5.50 13.62 7.48
N VAL A 313 -5.02 12.96 8.54
CA VAL A 313 -5.81 12.73 9.76
C VAL A 313 -5.47 13.70 10.88
N SER A 314 -4.22 14.15 11.00
CA SER A 314 -3.80 14.93 12.17
C SER A 314 -4.13 16.42 12.13
N GLN A 315 -4.67 16.98 11.03
CA GLN A 315 -4.93 18.43 10.81
C GLN A 315 -3.75 19.38 11.08
N LEU A 316 -2.60 18.86 11.52
CA LEU A 316 -1.38 19.58 11.76
C LEU A 316 -0.59 19.60 10.46
N ASN A 317 -0.30 20.80 9.96
CA ASN A 317 0.68 21.02 8.89
C ASN A 317 2.09 20.74 9.44
N LYS A 318 2.40 19.49 9.77
CA LYS A 318 3.78 19.07 10.03
C LYS A 318 4.51 19.00 8.70
N LYS A 319 5.48 19.91 8.53
CA LYS A 319 6.52 19.72 7.51
C LYS A 319 7.47 18.66 8.05
N ASP A 320 7.22 17.41 7.67
CA ASP A 320 8.18 16.36 7.95
C ASP A 320 9.40 16.53 7.02
N PRO A 321 10.64 16.42 7.54
CA PRO A 321 11.83 16.39 6.69
C PRO A 321 11.77 15.17 5.75
N PRO A 322 12.41 15.20 4.58
CA PRO A 322 12.51 14.00 3.73
C PRO A 322 13.03 12.79 4.51
N LEU A 323 12.52 11.59 4.21
CA LEU A 323 13.12 10.38 4.78
C LEU A 323 14.55 10.21 4.27
N CYS A 324 15.41 9.67 5.12
CA CYS A 324 16.78 9.30 4.75
C CYS A 324 16.79 7.81 4.41
N PHE A 325 17.12 7.46 3.17
CA PHE A 325 17.25 6.07 2.77
C PHE A 325 18.51 5.45 3.42
N PRO A 326 18.42 4.32 4.12
CA PRO A 326 19.54 3.79 4.90
C PRO A 326 20.70 3.31 4.03
N GLU A 327 21.94 3.57 4.47
CA GLU A 327 23.14 3.16 3.74
C GLU A 327 23.33 1.64 3.67
N ILE A 328 22.86 0.90 4.68
CA ILE A 328 22.97 -0.57 4.74
C ILE A 328 22.15 -1.28 3.65
N VAL A 329 21.23 -0.56 3.00
CA VAL A 329 20.42 -1.07 1.88
C VAL A 329 21.14 -0.86 0.54
N ARG A 330 22.25 -0.11 0.52
CA ARG A 330 23.09 0.12 -0.66
C ARG A 330 23.99 -1.09 -0.96
#